data_AF-A0A937VI23-F1
#
_entry.id   AF-A0A937VI23-F1
#
_cell.length_a   1.000
_cell.length_b   1.000
_cell.length_c   1.000
_cell.angle_alpha   90.00
_cell.angle_beta   90.00
_cell.angle_gamma   90.00
#
_symmetry.space_group_name_H-M   'P 1'
#
loop_
_entity.id
_entity.type
_entity.pdbx_description
1 polymer ?
#
loop_
_entity_poly.entity_id
_entity_poly.type
_entity_poly.pdbx_seq_one_letter_code
_entity_poly.pdbx_strand_id
1 'polypeptide(L)'
;MRHGRRRADGSIGRRAGTRDGRTLSGVGAVFRPISWPIETHAPLTPHELIHAFGLPAFGGAGGTDCPRADGWQAGVEEALGVCTGLFTKAEMSAGIGLRATCQLSTPESLVLDSEIYRSFADLLRDENVSDESLALDTIDQVGPGGHFLAARHTRKHLRDSVRLGMCHLPAHDGPAYRDPLEVARERADEILGEYEPRRLPPDLRAELAGIVAALDADVQG
;
A
#
# COMPACT_ATOMS: atom_id res chain seq x y z
N MET A 1 25.83 29.29 69.31
CA MET A 1 25.10 28.08 68.89
C MET A 1 24.93 28.10 67.37
N ARG A 2 25.34 26.99 66.73
CA ARG A 2 25.26 26.50 65.32
C ARG A 2 24.66 27.40 64.21
N HIS A 3 25.37 27.70 63.11
CA HIS A 3 25.63 26.91 61.88
C HIS A 3 24.40 26.60 61.00
N GLY A 4 24.46 26.96 59.70
CA GLY A 4 23.65 26.32 58.64
C GLY A 4 23.37 27.15 57.37
N ARG A 5 24.20 27.01 56.33
CA ARG A 5 23.88 27.30 54.91
C ARG A 5 23.04 26.16 54.29
N ARG A 6 22.36 26.46 53.16
CA ARG A 6 21.80 25.62 52.04
C ARG A 6 20.28 25.86 51.87
N ARG A 7 19.65 25.91 50.69
CA ARG A 7 19.99 25.67 49.26
C ARG A 7 18.88 26.31 48.39
N ALA A 8 19.16 26.47 47.10
CA ALA A 8 18.28 26.99 46.06
C ALA A 8 17.33 25.94 45.45
N ASP A 9 16.19 26.43 44.94
CA ASP A 9 15.20 25.84 44.00
C ASP A 9 14.10 26.94 43.88
N GLY A 10 13.65 27.51 42.77
CA GLY A 10 13.64 27.15 41.36
C GLY A 10 12.43 27.89 40.75
N SER A 11 12.51 29.23 40.66
CA SER A 11 11.38 30.10 40.32
C SER A 11 11.52 30.72 38.92
N ILE A 12 10.87 30.15 37.92
CA ILE A 12 10.48 30.91 36.71
C ILE A 12 9.08 30.50 36.27
N GLY A 13 8.08 31.04 36.97
CA GLY A 13 6.76 31.27 36.41
C GLY A 13 6.69 32.71 35.91
N ARG A 14 6.74 32.93 34.59
CA ARG A 14 6.31 34.20 33.99
C ARG A 14 5.45 33.92 32.78
N ARG A 15 4.17 34.30 32.91
CA ARG A 15 3.26 34.55 31.80
C ARG A 15 3.89 35.60 30.89
N ALA A 16 3.87 35.36 29.59
CA ALA A 16 4.02 36.41 28.59
C ALA A 16 2.93 36.22 27.55
N GLY A 17 2.01 37.20 27.54
CA GLY A 17 0.98 37.32 26.52
C GLY A 17 1.58 37.71 25.17
N THR A 18 0.78 37.42 24.17
CA THR A 18 0.95 37.67 22.74
C THR A 18 1.26 39.13 22.39
N ARG A 19 2.31 39.34 21.59
CA ARG A 19 2.34 40.25 20.43
C ARG A 19 3.71 40.21 19.77
N ASP A 20 3.91 39.26 18.87
CA ASP A 20 4.12 39.49 17.43
C ASP A 20 4.56 38.14 16.82
N GLY A 21 3.61 37.45 16.22
CA GLY A 21 3.67 36.04 15.86
C GLY A 21 4.41 35.80 14.55
N ARG A 22 5.73 35.97 14.53
CA ARG A 22 6.57 35.48 13.43
C ARG A 22 7.78 34.75 13.98
N THR A 23 7.54 33.56 14.52
CA THR A 23 8.58 32.53 14.55
C THR A 23 8.84 32.11 13.11
N LEU A 24 10.12 32.08 12.75
CA LEU A 24 10.62 31.64 11.45
C LEU A 24 10.28 30.15 11.24
N SER A 25 9.06 29.84 10.78
CA SER A 25 8.63 28.50 10.36
C SER A 25 8.56 28.35 8.83
N GLY A 26 9.03 29.35 8.08
CA GLY A 26 8.68 29.56 6.67
C GLY A 26 9.49 28.85 5.59
N VAL A 27 10.37 27.87 5.90
CA VAL A 27 11.20 27.21 4.86
C VAL A 27 11.21 25.67 4.96
N GLY A 28 10.50 25.08 5.92
CA GLY A 28 10.42 23.61 6.06
C GLY A 28 9.33 22.93 5.23
N ALA A 29 8.57 23.67 4.41
CA ALA A 29 7.37 23.19 3.76
C ALA A 29 7.35 23.55 2.26
N VAL A 30 8.21 22.94 1.43
CA VAL A 30 8.30 23.31 -0.01
C VAL A 30 8.46 22.14 -0.99
N PHE A 31 8.40 20.87 -0.57
CA PHE A 31 8.29 19.76 -1.54
C PHE A 31 7.53 18.58 -0.94
N ARG A 32 6.29 18.37 -1.40
CA ARG A 32 5.47 17.18 -1.09
C ARG A 32 5.18 16.50 -2.42
N PRO A 33 6.03 15.54 -2.83
CA PRO A 33 5.96 14.97 -4.17
C PRO A 33 4.72 14.09 -4.40
N ILE A 34 4.00 13.74 -3.32
CA ILE A 34 2.80 12.91 -3.39
C ILE A 34 1.62 13.73 -2.87
N SER A 35 1.14 14.69 -3.67
CA SER A 35 -0.06 15.47 -3.33
C SER A 35 -0.96 15.64 -4.55
N TRP A 36 -2.21 15.14 -4.47
CA TRP A 36 -3.07 14.97 -5.65
C TRP A 36 -4.41 15.74 -5.59
N PRO A 37 -4.44 17.06 -5.88
CA PRO A 37 -5.69 17.72 -6.29
C PRO A 37 -5.75 18.12 -7.77
N ILE A 38 -4.63 18.57 -8.37
CA ILE A 38 -4.55 18.94 -9.79
C ILE A 38 -3.60 18.02 -10.57
N GLU A 39 -2.63 17.44 -9.87
CA GLU A 39 -1.62 16.59 -10.48
C GLU A 39 -2.14 15.19 -10.76
N THR A 40 -3.36 14.78 -10.39
CA THR A 40 -3.83 13.39 -10.59
C THR A 40 -3.79 12.93 -12.06
N HIS A 41 -3.81 13.89 -13.00
CA HIS A 41 -3.58 13.63 -14.44
C HIS A 41 -2.10 13.44 -14.82
N ALA A 42 -1.18 13.91 -14.00
CA ALA A 42 0.25 13.96 -14.24
C ALA A 42 0.90 12.61 -14.53
N PRO A 43 0.44 11.44 -14.05
CA PRO A 43 0.98 10.16 -14.49
C PRO A 43 0.38 9.69 -15.83
N LEU A 44 -0.83 10.14 -16.19
CA LEU A 44 -1.54 9.68 -17.40
C LEU A 44 -0.79 10.09 -18.67
N THR A 45 -0.56 11.40 -18.83
CA THR A 45 0.03 11.95 -20.06
C THR A 45 1.45 11.44 -20.34
N PRO A 46 2.37 11.36 -19.35
CA PRO A 46 3.72 10.86 -19.60
C PRO A 46 3.74 9.38 -20.00
N HIS A 47 2.89 8.53 -19.42
CA HIS A 47 2.84 7.12 -19.82
C HIS A 47 2.37 6.97 -21.26
N GLU A 48 1.29 7.66 -21.65
CA GLU A 48 0.81 7.66 -23.04
C GLU A 48 1.87 8.17 -24.02
N LEU A 49 2.62 9.23 -23.64
CA LEU A 49 3.72 9.75 -24.46
C LEU A 49 4.86 8.73 -24.61
N ILE A 50 5.27 8.07 -23.52
CA ILE A 50 6.32 7.05 -23.55
C ILE A 50 5.89 5.86 -24.43
N HIS A 51 4.63 5.42 -24.30
CA HIS A 51 4.05 4.40 -25.16
C HIS A 51 3.95 4.81 -26.62
N ALA A 52 3.69 6.08 -26.92
CA ALA A 52 3.72 6.61 -28.29
C ALA A 52 5.11 6.54 -28.93
N PHE A 53 6.18 6.54 -28.13
CA PHE A 53 7.55 6.27 -28.58
C PHE A 53 7.89 4.77 -28.66
N GLY A 54 6.96 3.88 -28.31
CA GLY A 54 7.16 2.42 -28.30
C GLY A 54 8.09 1.94 -27.18
N LEU A 55 8.22 2.72 -26.10
CA LEU A 55 9.06 2.41 -24.95
C LEU A 55 8.21 1.95 -23.75
N PRO A 56 8.75 1.11 -22.85
CA PRO A 56 8.07 0.78 -21.60
C PRO A 56 8.09 1.98 -20.64
N ALA A 57 6.96 2.22 -19.98
CA ALA A 57 6.79 3.26 -18.98
C ALA A 57 7.11 2.73 -17.58
N PHE A 58 7.92 3.52 -16.86
CA PHE A 58 8.07 3.39 -15.41
C PHE A 58 7.21 4.46 -14.75
N GLY A 59 6.24 4.03 -13.95
CA GLY A 59 5.30 4.92 -13.27
C GLY A 59 5.29 4.68 -11.77
N GLY A 60 5.20 5.75 -10.99
CA GLY A 60 4.84 5.61 -9.57
C GLY A 60 3.45 5.01 -9.47
N ALA A 61 3.32 3.84 -8.84
CA ALA A 61 2.03 3.24 -8.49
C ALA A 61 2.10 2.87 -7.01
N GLY A 62 1.49 3.75 -6.22
CA GLY A 62 1.58 3.73 -4.77
C GLY A 62 2.68 4.63 -4.22
N GLY A 63 2.75 4.67 -2.90
CA GLY A 63 3.47 5.66 -2.13
C GLY A 63 2.54 6.75 -1.59
N THR A 64 2.74 7.12 -0.33
CA THR A 64 2.02 8.23 0.32
C THR A 64 2.94 9.06 1.20
N ASP A 65 2.63 10.35 1.34
CA ASP A 65 3.29 11.22 2.33
C ASP A 65 2.76 10.97 3.75
N CYS A 66 1.71 10.18 3.91
CA CYS A 66 1.20 9.80 5.22
C CYS A 66 2.19 8.84 5.92
N PRO A 67 2.67 9.17 7.13
CA PRO A 67 3.54 8.27 7.89
C PRO A 67 2.78 7.08 8.50
N ARG A 68 1.44 7.14 8.56
CA ARG A 68 0.60 6.09 9.12
C ARG A 68 0.01 5.23 8.02
N ALA A 69 -0.02 3.91 8.23
CA ALA A 69 -0.59 2.97 7.27
C ALA A 69 -2.14 3.01 7.21
N ASP A 70 -2.80 3.38 8.30
CA ASP A 70 -4.26 3.41 8.46
C ASP A 70 -4.88 4.81 8.24
N GLY A 71 -4.09 5.78 7.77
CA GLY A 71 -4.57 7.14 7.55
C GLY A 71 -5.48 7.24 6.33
N TRP A 72 -6.52 8.09 6.40
CA TRP A 72 -7.34 8.45 5.22
C TRP A 72 -6.47 8.89 4.03
N GLN A 73 -5.45 9.70 4.29
CA GLN A 73 -4.50 10.14 3.27
C GLN A 73 -3.78 8.97 2.59
N ALA A 74 -3.32 7.98 3.38
CA ALA A 74 -2.67 6.80 2.84
C ALA A 74 -3.60 6.03 1.90
N GLY A 75 -4.83 5.74 2.35
CA GLY A 75 -5.79 5.01 1.53
C GLY A 75 -6.12 5.73 0.20
N VAL A 76 -6.29 7.05 0.23
CA VAL A 76 -6.62 7.83 -0.98
C VAL A 76 -5.43 7.93 -1.94
N GLU A 77 -4.24 8.28 -1.44
CA GLU A 77 -3.05 8.47 -2.28
C GLU A 77 -2.60 7.15 -2.91
N GLU A 78 -2.58 6.06 -2.12
CA GLU A 78 -2.22 4.73 -2.60
C GLU A 78 -3.21 4.22 -3.65
N ALA A 79 -4.52 4.30 -3.36
CA ALA A 79 -5.54 3.83 -4.30
C ALA A 79 -5.51 4.59 -5.62
N LEU A 80 -5.37 5.92 -5.58
CA LEU A 80 -5.26 6.73 -6.79
C LEU A 80 -3.97 6.44 -7.57
N GLY A 81 -2.83 6.32 -6.87
CA GLY A 81 -1.54 6.03 -7.51
C GLY A 81 -1.54 4.67 -8.21
N VAL A 82 -1.98 3.63 -7.49
CA VAL A 82 -2.11 2.27 -8.03
C VAL A 82 -3.08 2.22 -9.21
N CYS A 83 -4.27 2.79 -9.06
CA CYS A 83 -5.29 2.84 -10.11
C CYS A 83 -4.75 3.50 -11.39
N THR A 84 -4.09 4.65 -11.24
CA THR A 84 -3.56 5.43 -12.36
C THR A 84 -2.45 4.65 -13.09
N GLY A 85 -1.50 4.07 -12.35
CA GLY A 85 -0.42 3.25 -12.93
C GLY A 85 -0.94 2.03 -13.70
N LEU A 86 -1.96 1.36 -13.17
CA LEU A 86 -2.57 0.20 -13.82
C LEU A 86 -3.39 0.58 -15.06
N PHE A 87 -4.22 1.63 -14.99
CA PHE A 87 -5.07 2.05 -16.12
C PHE A 87 -4.27 2.61 -17.29
N THR A 88 -3.12 3.18 -17.01
CA THR A 88 -2.16 3.63 -18.04
C THR A 88 -1.25 2.52 -18.54
N LYS A 89 -1.37 1.30 -17.99
CA LYS A 89 -0.55 0.14 -18.35
C LYS A 89 0.95 0.37 -18.20
N ALA A 90 1.38 1.03 -17.11
CA ALA A 90 2.79 1.13 -16.80
C ALA A 90 3.42 -0.26 -16.64
N GLU A 91 4.47 -0.55 -17.40
CA GLU A 91 5.17 -1.84 -17.39
C GLU A 91 5.96 -2.07 -16.10
N MET A 92 6.40 -0.98 -15.47
CA MET A 92 7.13 -1.03 -14.22
C MET A 92 6.58 -0.02 -13.22
N SER A 93 6.60 -0.40 -11.96
CA SER A 93 6.17 0.47 -10.88
C SER A 93 6.96 0.30 -9.61
N ALA A 94 7.03 1.39 -8.84
CA ALA A 94 7.52 1.43 -7.46
C ALA A 94 6.54 2.26 -6.61
N GLY A 95 6.61 2.08 -5.29
CA GLY A 95 5.77 2.83 -4.35
C GLY A 95 5.05 1.95 -3.34
N ILE A 96 4.74 0.70 -3.70
CA ILE A 96 4.07 -0.26 -2.82
C ILE A 96 4.83 -0.40 -1.49
N GLY A 97 4.14 -0.17 -0.39
CA GLY A 97 4.63 -0.21 0.97
C GLY A 97 5.49 0.98 1.39
N LEU A 98 5.64 2.01 0.55
CA LEU A 98 6.43 3.21 0.85
C LEU A 98 5.56 4.32 1.44
N ARG A 99 6.08 4.94 2.50
CA ARG A 99 5.42 5.97 3.30
C ARG A 99 6.37 7.13 3.55
N ALA A 100 5.81 8.27 3.97
CA ALA A 100 6.57 9.48 4.31
C ALA A 100 7.59 9.86 3.22
N THR A 101 7.15 9.94 1.97
CA THR A 101 8.03 10.26 0.83
C THR A 101 9.19 9.25 0.68
N CYS A 102 8.87 7.96 0.68
CA CYS A 102 9.83 6.85 0.56
C CYS A 102 10.86 6.74 1.71
N GLN A 103 10.62 7.39 2.85
CA GLN A 103 11.51 7.31 4.02
C GLN A 103 11.14 6.19 4.99
N LEU A 104 9.93 5.65 4.86
CA LEU A 104 9.42 4.62 5.74
C LEU A 104 8.83 3.47 4.91
N SER A 105 9.10 2.24 5.31
CA SER A 105 8.40 1.06 4.83
C SER A 105 8.23 0.08 5.96
N THR A 106 7.04 -0.51 6.07
CA THR A 106 6.74 -1.51 7.09
C THR A 106 6.05 -2.72 6.43
N PRO A 107 6.19 -3.94 6.99
CA PRO A 107 5.57 -5.12 6.41
C PRO A 107 4.05 -5.00 6.25
N GLU A 108 3.36 -4.41 7.22
CA GLU A 108 1.90 -4.20 7.12
C GLU A 108 1.52 -3.18 6.06
N SER A 109 2.34 -2.14 5.83
CA SER A 109 2.13 -1.18 4.75
C SER A 109 2.22 -1.86 3.38
N LEU A 110 3.19 -2.76 3.21
CA LEU A 110 3.36 -3.54 1.98
C LEU A 110 2.14 -4.44 1.73
N VAL A 111 1.63 -5.10 2.77
CA VAL A 111 0.45 -5.98 2.67
C VAL A 111 -0.80 -5.18 2.29
N LEU A 112 -1.04 -4.03 2.93
CA LEU A 112 -2.16 -3.14 2.62
C LEU A 112 -2.12 -2.68 1.16
N ASP A 113 -0.98 -2.17 0.70
CA ASP A 113 -0.86 -1.70 -0.69
C ASP A 113 -0.94 -2.84 -1.71
N SER A 114 -0.45 -4.03 -1.34
CA SER A 114 -0.60 -5.21 -2.18
C SER A 114 -2.07 -5.57 -2.40
N GLU A 115 -2.94 -5.34 -1.41
CA GLU A 115 -4.37 -5.57 -1.57
C GLU A 115 -5.04 -4.51 -2.44
N ILE A 116 -4.65 -3.24 -2.28
CA ILE A 116 -5.09 -2.17 -3.17
C ILE A 116 -4.69 -2.52 -4.61
N TYR A 117 -3.43 -2.89 -4.83
CA TYR A 117 -2.92 -3.36 -6.12
C TYR A 117 -3.73 -4.52 -6.67
N ARG A 118 -3.98 -5.57 -5.88
CA ARG A 118 -4.75 -6.72 -6.33
C ARG A 118 -6.19 -6.37 -6.68
N SER A 119 -6.81 -5.45 -5.94
CA SER A 119 -8.18 -5.00 -6.23
C SER A 119 -8.28 -4.34 -7.61
N PHE A 120 -7.31 -3.50 -7.96
CA PHE A 120 -7.27 -2.86 -9.28
C PHE A 120 -6.73 -3.79 -10.38
N ALA A 121 -5.83 -4.72 -10.07
CA ALA A 121 -5.37 -5.73 -11.01
C ALA A 121 -6.51 -6.71 -11.37
N ASP A 122 -7.32 -7.11 -10.39
CA ASP A 122 -8.51 -7.94 -10.59
C ASP A 122 -9.57 -7.19 -11.41
N LEU A 123 -9.67 -5.86 -11.29
CA LEU A 123 -10.54 -5.01 -12.12
C LEU A 123 -10.10 -4.98 -13.60
N LEU A 124 -8.79 -5.08 -13.87
CA LEU A 124 -8.24 -5.13 -15.22
C LEU A 124 -8.09 -6.56 -15.76
N ARG A 125 -8.41 -7.57 -14.97
CA ARG A 125 -8.34 -8.97 -15.38
C ARG A 125 -9.30 -9.20 -16.54
N ASP A 126 -8.83 -9.90 -17.57
CA ASP A 126 -9.70 -10.35 -18.64
C ASP A 126 -10.83 -11.22 -18.07
N GLU A 127 -12.06 -10.88 -18.42
CA GLU A 127 -13.21 -11.69 -18.05
C GLU A 127 -13.49 -12.77 -19.09
N ASN A 128 -13.80 -13.97 -18.59
CA ASN A 128 -14.22 -15.06 -19.45
C ASN A 128 -15.65 -14.77 -19.93
N VAL A 129 -15.81 -14.44 -21.21
CA VAL A 129 -17.12 -14.27 -21.84
C VAL A 129 -17.48 -15.54 -22.59
N SER A 130 -18.34 -16.36 -21.97
CA SER A 130 -18.79 -17.66 -22.47
C SER A 130 -20.28 -17.84 -22.15
N ASP A 131 -20.94 -18.80 -22.79
CA ASP A 131 -22.36 -19.09 -22.50
C ASP A 131 -22.61 -19.38 -21.02
N GLU A 132 -21.66 -20.08 -20.38
CA GLU A 132 -21.72 -20.38 -18.94
C GLU A 132 -21.60 -19.12 -18.08
N SER A 133 -20.70 -18.19 -18.40
CA SER A 133 -20.51 -16.97 -17.60
C SER A 133 -21.60 -15.92 -17.82
N LEU A 134 -22.21 -15.88 -19.01
CA LEU A 134 -23.38 -15.03 -19.29
C LEU A 134 -24.65 -15.49 -18.57
N ALA A 135 -24.76 -16.79 -18.27
CA ALA A 135 -25.81 -17.38 -17.45
C ALA A 135 -27.26 -17.08 -17.92
N LEU A 136 -27.46 -16.89 -19.23
CA LEU A 136 -28.75 -16.47 -19.81
C LEU A 136 -29.90 -17.42 -19.47
N ASP A 137 -29.67 -18.74 -19.49
CA ASP A 137 -30.67 -19.74 -19.10
C ASP A 137 -31.09 -19.59 -17.63
N THR A 138 -30.15 -19.22 -16.74
CA THR A 138 -30.46 -19.01 -15.33
C THR A 138 -31.29 -17.73 -15.15
N ILE A 139 -30.97 -16.68 -15.90
CA ILE A 139 -31.73 -15.42 -15.89
C ILE A 139 -33.18 -15.66 -16.35
N ASP A 140 -33.36 -16.40 -17.45
CA ASP A 140 -34.69 -16.74 -17.96
C ASP A 140 -35.50 -17.60 -16.98
N GLN A 141 -34.85 -18.60 -16.36
CA GLN A 141 -35.48 -19.46 -15.35
C GLN A 141 -35.91 -18.71 -14.08
N VAL A 142 -35.13 -17.75 -13.60
CA VAL A 142 -35.46 -16.96 -12.40
C VAL A 142 -36.56 -15.93 -12.70
N GLY A 143 -36.50 -15.30 -13.86
CA GLY A 143 -37.46 -14.32 -14.32
C GLY A 143 -37.49 -13.00 -13.51
N PRO A 144 -38.30 -12.03 -13.95
CA PRO A 144 -38.39 -10.71 -13.31
C PRO A 144 -38.91 -10.81 -11.86
N GLY A 145 -38.25 -10.10 -10.94
CA GLY A 145 -38.63 -10.06 -9.52
C GLY A 145 -38.20 -11.29 -8.70
N GLY A 146 -37.54 -12.27 -9.30
CA GLY A 146 -36.93 -13.40 -8.61
C GLY A 146 -35.57 -13.07 -7.96
N HIS A 147 -34.96 -14.07 -7.31
CA HIS A 147 -33.61 -13.95 -6.74
C HIS A 147 -32.72 -15.13 -7.11
N PHE A 148 -31.41 -14.88 -7.26
CA PHE A 148 -30.44 -15.88 -7.73
C PHE A 148 -29.83 -16.74 -6.62
N LEU A 149 -30.10 -16.44 -5.35
CA LEU A 149 -29.47 -17.13 -4.20
C LEU A 149 -29.69 -18.66 -4.17
N ALA A 150 -30.81 -19.14 -4.73
CA ALA A 150 -31.14 -20.55 -4.81
C ALA A 150 -30.71 -21.22 -6.13
N ALA A 151 -30.21 -20.45 -7.09
CA ALA A 151 -29.84 -20.95 -8.41
C ALA A 151 -28.62 -21.89 -8.32
N ARG A 152 -28.68 -23.00 -9.06
CA ARG A 152 -27.57 -23.97 -9.14
C ARG A 152 -26.30 -23.31 -9.70
N HIS A 153 -26.46 -22.44 -10.69
CA HIS A 153 -25.38 -21.66 -11.29
C HIS A 153 -24.68 -20.79 -10.23
N THR A 154 -25.44 -20.01 -9.46
CA THR A 154 -24.87 -19.21 -8.35
C THR A 154 -24.13 -20.07 -7.34
N ARG A 155 -24.68 -21.22 -6.92
CA ARG A 155 -23.97 -22.13 -6.00
C ARG A 155 -22.65 -22.65 -6.58
N LYS A 156 -22.60 -22.89 -7.88
CA LYS A 156 -21.41 -23.38 -8.59
C LYS A 156 -20.31 -22.32 -8.60
N HIS A 157 -20.65 -21.05 -8.87
CA HIS A 157 -19.66 -20.00 -9.13
C HIS A 157 -19.41 -19.04 -7.96
N LEU A 158 -20.23 -19.05 -6.90
CA LEU A 158 -20.13 -18.08 -5.80
C LEU A 158 -18.72 -18.00 -5.17
N ARG A 159 -18.03 -19.13 -5.03
CA ARG A 159 -16.68 -19.19 -4.44
C ARG A 159 -15.60 -18.62 -5.34
N ASP A 160 -15.83 -18.65 -6.65
CA ASP A 160 -14.89 -18.13 -7.63
C ASP A 160 -15.12 -16.62 -7.84
N SER A 161 -16.36 -16.15 -7.68
CA SER A 161 -16.73 -14.74 -7.86
C SER A 161 -16.58 -13.86 -6.63
N VAL A 162 -16.63 -14.43 -5.42
CA VAL A 162 -16.55 -13.65 -4.17
C VAL A 162 -15.27 -13.96 -3.43
N ARG A 163 -14.35 -13.00 -3.49
CA ARG A 163 -13.19 -12.94 -2.61
C ARG A 163 -13.33 -11.75 -1.68
N LEU A 164 -13.32 -12.01 -0.37
CA LEU A 164 -13.35 -10.93 0.62
C LEU A 164 -11.98 -10.26 0.69
N GLY A 165 -11.96 -8.94 0.60
CA GLY A 165 -10.81 -8.13 0.98
C GLY A 165 -10.68 -8.03 2.51
N MET A 166 -9.50 -7.64 2.99
CA MET A 166 -9.18 -7.36 4.39
C MET A 166 -10.22 -6.46 5.07
N CYS A 167 -10.76 -5.46 4.37
CA CYS A 167 -11.79 -4.55 4.91
C CYS A 167 -13.16 -5.21 5.14
N HIS A 168 -13.38 -6.43 4.65
CA HIS A 168 -14.65 -7.16 4.74
C HIS A 168 -14.54 -8.46 5.53
N LEU A 169 -13.43 -8.69 6.21
CA LEU A 169 -13.27 -9.86 7.08
C LEU A 169 -14.10 -9.67 8.35
N PRO A 170 -15.01 -10.62 8.67
CA PRO A 170 -15.84 -10.51 9.87
C PRO A 170 -14.98 -10.62 11.13
N ALA A 171 -15.31 -9.81 12.14
CA ALA A 171 -14.74 -9.95 13.46
C ALA A 171 -15.18 -11.27 14.12
N HIS A 172 -14.36 -11.79 15.03
CA HIS A 172 -14.65 -13.05 15.73
C HIS A 172 -15.92 -12.98 16.59
N ASP A 173 -16.18 -11.81 17.22
CA ASP A 173 -17.18 -11.68 18.27
C ASP A 173 -18.25 -10.60 17.99
N GLY A 174 -18.63 -10.37 16.73
CA GLY A 174 -19.70 -9.40 16.44
C GLY A 174 -19.98 -9.14 14.97
N PRO A 175 -20.93 -8.23 14.68
CA PRO A 175 -21.31 -7.86 13.31
C PRO A 175 -20.31 -6.90 12.64
N ALA A 176 -19.24 -6.51 13.34
CA ALA A 176 -18.22 -5.60 12.84
C ALA A 176 -17.21 -6.32 11.93
N TYR A 177 -16.48 -5.55 11.12
CA TYR A 177 -15.31 -6.02 10.41
C TYR A 177 -14.06 -5.88 11.27
N ARG A 178 -13.04 -6.70 10.97
CA ARG A 178 -11.72 -6.60 11.59
C ARG A 178 -11.03 -5.30 11.15
N ASP A 179 -10.11 -4.79 11.99
CA ASP A 179 -9.23 -3.69 11.60
C ASP A 179 -8.27 -4.17 10.48
N PRO A 180 -8.30 -3.56 9.28
CA PRO A 180 -7.40 -3.94 8.19
C PRO A 180 -5.92 -3.86 8.57
N LEU A 181 -5.53 -2.96 9.48
CA LEU A 181 -4.14 -2.83 9.91
C LEU A 181 -3.68 -4.04 10.73
N GLU A 182 -4.54 -4.54 11.62
CA GLU A 182 -4.25 -5.75 12.41
C GLU A 182 -4.17 -6.98 11.50
N VAL A 183 -5.11 -7.12 10.57
CA VAL A 183 -5.09 -8.21 9.59
C VAL A 183 -3.82 -8.17 8.74
N ALA A 184 -3.41 -6.98 8.30
CA ALA A 184 -2.20 -6.82 7.51
C ALA A 184 -0.94 -7.19 8.28
N ARG A 185 -0.88 -6.92 9.59
CA ARG A 185 0.22 -7.35 10.47
C ARG A 185 0.26 -8.86 10.64
N GLU A 186 -0.87 -9.47 10.96
CA GLU A 186 -0.96 -10.94 11.07
C GLU A 186 -0.51 -11.60 9.77
N ARG A 187 -0.99 -11.08 8.64
CA ARG A 187 -0.63 -11.62 7.33
C ARG A 187 0.85 -11.43 7.01
N ALA A 188 1.44 -10.31 7.40
CA ALA A 188 2.88 -10.08 7.25
C ALA A 188 3.69 -11.08 8.11
N ASP A 189 3.28 -11.29 9.37
CA ASP A 189 3.92 -12.24 10.28
C ASP A 189 3.80 -13.68 9.78
N GLU A 190 2.64 -14.09 9.25
CA GLU A 190 2.44 -15.38 8.60
C GLU A 190 3.42 -15.58 7.43
N ILE A 191 3.51 -14.60 6.53
CA ILE A 191 4.40 -14.66 5.38
C ILE A 191 5.86 -14.75 5.85
N LEU A 192 6.26 -13.95 6.83
CA LEU A 192 7.64 -13.97 7.35
C LEU A 192 7.97 -15.26 8.09
N GLY A 193 6.98 -15.91 8.73
CA GLY A 193 7.15 -17.16 9.45
C GLY A 193 7.18 -18.39 8.55
N GLU A 194 6.41 -18.40 7.46
CA GLU A 194 6.22 -19.58 6.59
C GLU A 194 7.03 -19.54 5.29
N TYR A 195 7.48 -18.37 4.84
CA TYR A 195 8.12 -18.24 3.53
C TYR A 195 9.51 -18.87 3.47
N GLU A 196 9.68 -19.86 2.61
CA GLU A 196 10.98 -20.40 2.24
C GLU A 196 11.47 -19.78 0.91
N PRO A 197 12.56 -18.99 0.92
CA PRO A 197 13.11 -18.42 -0.30
C PRO A 197 13.58 -19.50 -1.28
N ARG A 198 13.34 -19.28 -2.58
CA ARG A 198 13.88 -20.14 -3.63
C ARG A 198 15.40 -20.24 -3.51
N ARG A 199 15.91 -21.44 -3.27
CA ARG A 199 17.36 -21.67 -3.12
C ARG A 199 18.05 -21.59 -4.49
N LEU A 200 19.10 -20.78 -4.57
CA LEU A 200 20.02 -20.80 -5.71
C LEU A 200 20.77 -22.13 -5.78
N PRO A 201 21.07 -22.63 -6.99
CA PRO A 201 22.00 -23.74 -7.22
C PRO A 201 23.32 -23.59 -6.43
N PRO A 202 23.90 -24.68 -5.90
CA PRO A 202 25.08 -24.60 -5.03
C PRO A 202 26.29 -23.93 -5.66
N ASP A 203 26.50 -24.16 -6.95
CA ASP A 203 27.55 -23.56 -7.78
C ASP A 203 27.40 -22.04 -7.89
N LEU A 204 26.21 -21.55 -8.28
CA LEU A 204 25.93 -20.11 -8.35
C LEU A 204 26.02 -19.42 -6.99
N ARG A 205 25.62 -20.11 -5.92
CA ARG A 205 25.75 -19.61 -4.55
C ARG A 205 27.22 -19.44 -4.16
N ALA A 206 28.07 -20.41 -4.50
CA ALA A 206 29.50 -20.34 -4.21
C ALA A 206 30.18 -19.22 -5.00
N GLU A 207 29.82 -19.05 -6.28
CA GLU A 207 30.32 -17.96 -7.12
C GLU A 207 29.94 -16.59 -6.56
N LEU A 208 28.66 -16.37 -6.23
CA LEU A 208 28.19 -15.12 -5.62
C LEU A 208 28.91 -14.81 -4.31
N ALA A 209 29.12 -15.83 -3.45
CA ALA A 209 29.85 -15.66 -2.21
C ALA A 209 31.32 -15.26 -2.45
N GLY A 210 31.97 -15.83 -3.47
CA GLY A 210 33.32 -15.45 -3.88
C GLY A 210 33.42 -14.00 -4.36
N ILE A 211 32.45 -13.54 -5.18
CA ILE A 211 32.37 -12.15 -5.66
C ILE A 211 32.22 -11.19 -4.47
N VAL A 212 31.30 -11.48 -3.54
CA VAL A 212 31.08 -10.64 -2.35
C VAL A 212 32.36 -10.57 -1.50
N ALA A 213 33.01 -11.72 -1.23
CA ALA A 213 34.23 -11.75 -0.42
C ALA A 213 35.40 -10.97 -1.06
N ALA A 214 35.54 -11.02 -2.39
CA ALA A 214 36.55 -10.25 -3.10
C ALA A 214 36.29 -8.74 -2.97
N LEU A 215 35.04 -8.31 -3.16
CA LEU A 215 34.66 -6.89 -3.00
C LEU A 215 34.82 -6.40 -1.56
N ASP A 216 34.48 -7.23 -0.57
CA ASP A 216 34.66 -6.88 0.84
C ASP A 216 36.14 -6.67 1.19
N ALA A 217 37.05 -7.48 0.62
CA ALA A 217 38.49 -7.32 0.81
C ALA A 217 39.02 -6.02 0.16
N ASP A 218 38.51 -5.66 -1.02
CA ASP A 218 38.87 -4.42 -1.73
C ASP A 218 38.36 -3.16 -1.02
N VAL A 219 37.20 -3.23 -0.34
CA VAL A 219 36.63 -2.10 0.41
C VAL A 219 37.30 -1.93 1.79
N GLN A 220 37.82 -3.02 2.38
CA GLN A 220 38.48 -3.00 3.68
C GLN A 220 40.00 -2.74 3.61
N GLY A 221 40.60 -2.81 2.42
CA GLY A 221 42.01 -2.47 2.15
C GLY A 221 42.23 -0.98 1.91
#